data_AF-A0A956SCN1-F1
#
_entry.id   AF-A0A956SCN1-F1
#
_cell.length_a   1.000
_cell.length_b   1.000
_cell.length_c   1.000
_cell.angle_alpha   90.00
_cell.angle_beta   90.00
_cell.angle_gamma   90.00
#
_symmetry.space_group_name_H-M   'P 1'
#
loop_
_entity.id
_entity.type
_entity.pdbx_description
1 polymer ?
#
loop_
_entity_poly.entity_id
_entity_poly.type
_entity_poly.pdbx_seq_one_letter_code
_entity_poly.pdbx_strand_id
1 'polypeptide(L)'
;MTKWWRRRGAVGAAPAKMHFVGPLERLRYLRSVSAFDQLPMDEILLLGQNVREVSFRSGEVLVGDGRGKGLAYLIVEGDVRIEGQGPEPALVHAGGTVGLISLLAGQELDQRCVAESDVAALQLERDILWDILEDRFTIFVRTMREVASELLVYRQMITDGTVLSGVVDPPPVPADRPIELVERLIAMRGTGVFKRASLEAIIEFSRTLEERRIPAGTVLWRPWEPSGFAHFIIRGRVHCRLPDGRVFHSTVGYPVGNLESQAREPRWYQATAETDLVTFRSESNAFLDIMEDHFDMAEEFLTTLASNVIRARVALDRHGNREEASA
;
A
#
# COMPACT_ATOMS: atom_id res chain seq x y z
N MET A 1 24.49 26.02 32.45
CA MET A 1 23.30 25.67 33.25
C MET A 1 22.38 26.88 33.31
N THR A 2 21.39 26.95 32.41
CA THR A 2 20.43 28.06 32.38
C THR A 2 19.05 27.46 32.09
N LYS A 3 18.22 27.38 33.12
CA LYS A 3 16.84 26.88 33.09
C LYS A 3 15.91 27.99 32.61
N TRP A 4 15.13 27.74 31.56
CA TRP A 4 14.10 28.66 31.05
C TRP A 4 12.74 27.96 31.02
N TRP A 5 12.16 27.71 32.19
CA TRP A 5 10.75 27.40 32.33
C TRP A 5 10.28 27.86 33.71
N ARG A 6 9.61 29.02 33.75
CA ARG A 6 8.49 29.34 34.65
C ARG A 6 7.99 30.77 34.44
N ARG A 7 6.73 30.88 33.99
CA ARG A 7 5.61 31.76 34.43
C ARG A 7 4.60 31.84 33.28
N ARG A 8 3.30 31.99 33.45
CA ARG A 8 2.28 31.78 34.51
C ARG A 8 0.97 31.97 33.71
N GLY A 9 -0.05 31.15 33.93
CA GLY A 9 -1.30 31.21 33.16
C GLY A 9 -2.16 32.45 33.43
N ALA A 10 -3.11 32.70 32.54
CA ALA A 10 -4.54 32.81 32.83
C ALA A 10 -5.31 33.18 31.55
N VAL A 11 -6.63 33.00 31.65
CA VAL A 11 -7.72 33.45 30.77
C VAL A 11 -8.11 32.42 29.71
N GLY A 12 -9.30 31.86 29.92
CA GLY A 12 -9.92 30.87 29.06
C GLY A 12 -9.92 31.34 27.61
N ALA A 13 -9.31 30.53 26.75
CA ALA A 13 -9.64 30.58 25.34
C ALA A 13 -11.12 30.24 25.24
N ALA A 14 -11.90 31.18 24.69
CA ALA A 14 -13.20 30.83 24.13
C ALA A 14 -13.01 29.56 23.28
N PRO A 15 -13.94 28.59 23.30
CA PRO A 15 -13.80 27.41 22.45
C PRO A 15 -13.49 27.92 21.04
N ALA A 16 -12.34 27.51 20.50
CA ALA A 16 -12.01 27.79 19.11
C ALA A 16 -13.24 27.34 18.32
N LYS A 17 -13.84 28.25 17.55
CA LYS A 17 -14.99 27.91 16.72
C LYS A 17 -14.54 26.76 15.84
N MET A 18 -15.00 25.55 16.16
CA MET A 18 -14.84 24.39 15.29
C MET A 18 -15.42 24.83 13.95
N HIS A 19 -14.55 25.02 12.96
CA HIS A 19 -14.98 25.42 11.64
C HIS A 19 -15.74 24.24 11.07
N PHE A 20 -17.07 24.36 11.11
CA PHE A 20 -17.94 23.45 10.38
C PHE A 20 -17.54 23.58 8.92
N VAL A 21 -16.98 22.51 8.37
CA VAL A 21 -16.49 22.44 7.02
C VAL A 21 -17.70 22.46 6.10
N GLY A 22 -18.09 23.64 5.64
CA GLY A 22 -19.14 23.79 4.65
C GLY A 22 -18.84 22.95 3.41
N PRO A 23 -19.84 22.65 2.56
CA PRO A 23 -19.64 21.79 1.38
C PRO A 23 -18.43 22.18 0.53
N LEU A 24 -18.17 23.48 0.36
CA LEU A 24 -17.01 23.98 -0.38
C LEU A 24 -15.68 23.77 0.35
N GLU A 25 -15.63 23.97 1.66
CA GLU A 25 -14.42 23.73 2.46
C GLU A 25 -14.07 22.24 2.47
N ARG A 26 -15.07 21.35 2.44
CA ARG A 26 -14.87 19.90 2.40
C ARG A 26 -14.14 19.48 1.15
N LEU A 27 -14.52 20.05 0.00
CA LEU A 27 -13.85 19.80 -1.28
C LEU A 27 -12.42 20.33 -1.26
N ARG A 28 -12.17 21.48 -0.61
CA ARG A 28 -10.80 22.03 -0.46
C ARG A 28 -9.92 21.11 0.36
N TYR A 29 -10.43 20.54 1.44
CA TYR A 29 -9.66 19.61 2.27
C TYR A 29 -9.43 18.27 1.60
N LEU A 30 -10.44 17.73 0.90
CA LEU A 30 -10.22 16.55 0.07
C LEU A 30 -9.11 16.80 -0.96
N ARG A 31 -9.08 17.97 -1.62
CA ARG A 31 -7.97 18.35 -2.51
C ARG A 31 -6.60 18.51 -1.85
N SER A 32 -6.52 18.62 -0.52
CA SER A 32 -5.24 18.71 0.18
C SER A 32 -4.56 17.36 0.39
N VAL A 33 -5.30 16.26 0.19
CA VAL A 33 -4.75 14.89 0.24
C VAL A 33 -4.07 14.58 -1.09
N SER A 34 -2.83 14.09 -1.04
CA SER A 34 -2.09 13.63 -2.22
C SER A 34 -2.92 12.70 -3.11
N ALA A 35 -3.68 11.78 -2.50
CA ALA A 35 -4.52 10.83 -3.21
C ALA A 35 -5.57 11.49 -4.12
N PHE A 36 -5.99 12.70 -3.74
CA PHE A 36 -7.21 13.34 -4.24
C PHE A 36 -6.95 14.70 -4.92
N ASP A 37 -5.72 15.21 -4.87
CA ASP A 37 -5.35 16.57 -5.31
C ASP A 37 -5.68 16.86 -6.79
N GLN A 38 -5.56 15.83 -7.63
CA GLN A 38 -5.74 15.86 -9.08
C GLN A 38 -7.01 15.15 -9.55
N LEU A 39 -7.92 14.79 -8.64
CA LEU A 39 -9.19 14.21 -9.07
C LEU A 39 -10.05 15.25 -9.80
N PRO A 40 -10.80 14.83 -10.85
CA PRO A 40 -11.90 15.58 -11.42
C PRO A 40 -12.86 16.11 -10.34
N MET A 41 -13.47 17.28 -10.59
CA MET A 41 -14.32 17.93 -9.59
C MET A 41 -15.55 17.09 -9.22
N ASP A 42 -16.11 16.32 -10.14
CA ASP A 42 -17.24 15.41 -9.88
C ASP A 42 -16.84 14.25 -8.96
N GLU A 43 -15.62 13.71 -9.09
CA GLU A 43 -15.08 12.69 -8.20
C GLU A 43 -14.84 13.22 -6.78
N ILE A 44 -14.33 14.45 -6.64
CA ILE A 44 -14.17 15.08 -5.32
C ILE A 44 -15.53 15.41 -4.68
N LEU A 45 -16.52 15.79 -5.49
CA LEU A 45 -17.89 15.98 -5.00
C LEU A 45 -18.49 14.67 -4.48
N LEU A 46 -18.27 13.55 -5.18
CA LEU A 46 -18.69 12.22 -4.75
C LEU A 46 -18.05 11.84 -3.41
N LEU A 47 -16.73 12.01 -3.28
CA LEU A 47 -16.02 11.82 -2.00
C LEU A 47 -16.63 12.71 -0.91
N GLY A 48 -16.86 13.98 -1.20
CA GLY A 48 -17.41 14.97 -0.26
C GLY A 48 -18.83 14.68 0.24
N GLN A 49 -19.63 13.96 -0.55
CA GLN A 49 -20.97 13.50 -0.17
C GLN A 49 -20.94 12.28 0.75
N ASN A 50 -19.90 11.46 0.64
CA ASN A 50 -19.77 10.17 1.30
C ASN A 50 -18.91 10.21 2.57
N VAL A 51 -18.16 11.29 2.79
CA VAL A 51 -17.40 11.51 4.02
C VAL A 51 -18.22 12.27 5.07
N ARG A 52 -18.10 11.83 6.32
CA ARG A 52 -18.71 12.49 7.47
C ARG A 52 -17.70 13.40 8.15
N GLU A 53 -18.09 14.63 8.43
CA GLU A 53 -17.27 15.52 9.26
C GLU A 53 -17.39 15.14 10.74
N VAL A 54 -16.25 15.03 11.40
CA VAL A 54 -16.13 14.73 12.82
C VAL A 54 -15.09 15.65 13.45
N SER A 55 -15.27 15.93 14.73
CA SER A 55 -14.36 16.77 15.52
C SER A 55 -14.01 16.08 16.82
N PHE A 56 -12.78 16.23 17.27
CA PHE A 56 -12.28 15.69 18.52
C PHE A 56 -11.59 16.81 19.31
N ARG A 57 -11.89 16.93 20.60
CA ARG A 57 -11.14 17.82 21.49
C ARG A 57 -9.79 17.22 21.84
N SER A 58 -8.82 18.07 22.18
CA SER A 58 -7.55 17.61 22.73
C SER A 58 -7.76 16.59 23.87
N GLY A 59 -7.11 15.44 23.76
CA GLY A 59 -7.23 14.29 24.67
C GLY A 59 -8.30 13.25 24.31
N GLU A 60 -9.19 13.53 23.35
CA GLU A 60 -10.21 12.56 22.91
C GLU A 60 -9.63 11.44 22.03
N VAL A 61 -10.22 10.25 22.14
CA VAL A 61 -9.78 9.05 21.43
C VAL A 61 -10.54 8.91 20.11
N LEU A 62 -9.81 8.87 18.99
CA LEU A 62 -10.33 8.62 17.65
C LEU A 62 -10.44 7.12 17.37
N VAL A 63 -9.39 6.38 17.73
CA VAL A 63 -9.27 4.92 17.56
C VAL A 63 -8.75 4.31 18.85
N GLY A 64 -9.36 3.21 19.29
CA GLY A 64 -9.06 2.56 20.57
C GLY A 64 -10.33 2.39 21.42
N ASP A 65 -10.27 1.50 22.41
CA ASP A 65 -11.39 1.21 23.31
C ASP A 65 -12.70 0.84 22.56
N GLY A 66 -12.56 0.12 21.44
CA GLY A 66 -13.68 -0.27 20.56
C GLY A 66 -14.16 0.83 19.59
N ARG A 67 -13.59 2.04 19.64
CA ARG A 67 -13.86 3.13 18.68
C ARG A 67 -13.01 3.00 17.43
N GLY A 68 -13.53 3.53 16.32
CA GLY A 68 -12.77 3.64 15.06
C GLY A 68 -12.70 2.34 14.24
N LYS A 69 -13.44 1.28 14.64
CA LYS A 69 -13.51 0.04 13.86
C LYS A 69 -14.19 0.29 12.51
N GLY A 70 -13.57 -0.17 11.43
CA GLY A 70 -14.11 0.00 10.07
C GLY A 70 -14.13 1.45 9.58
N LEU A 71 -13.31 2.32 10.18
CA LEU A 71 -13.27 3.74 9.88
C LEU A 71 -11.84 4.19 9.55
N ALA A 72 -11.73 5.09 8.58
CA ALA A 72 -10.54 5.89 8.36
C ALA A 72 -10.85 7.37 8.58
N TYR A 73 -9.84 8.14 8.97
CA TYR A 73 -9.94 9.57 9.19
C TYR A 73 -8.88 10.29 8.38
N LEU A 74 -9.30 11.26 7.57
CA LEU A 74 -8.42 12.27 7.02
C LEU A 74 -8.35 13.44 8.00
N ILE A 75 -7.16 13.76 8.50
CA ILE A 75 -6.95 14.88 9.41
C ILE A 75 -6.96 16.17 8.60
N VAL A 76 -7.90 17.04 8.92
CA VAL A 76 -8.12 18.32 8.24
C VAL A 76 -7.43 19.46 8.97
N GLU A 77 -7.50 19.44 10.29
CA GLU A 77 -6.89 20.40 11.18
C GLU A 77 -6.50 19.68 12.47
N GLY A 78 -5.45 20.17 13.14
CA GLY A 78 -4.93 19.61 14.37
C GLY A 78 -3.96 18.45 14.16
N ASP A 79 -3.61 17.82 15.27
CA ASP A 79 -2.60 16.78 15.36
C ASP A 79 -3.17 15.57 16.10
N VAL A 80 -2.91 14.37 15.57
CA VAL A 80 -3.29 13.10 16.20
C VAL A 80 -2.03 12.34 16.58
N ARG A 81 -1.96 11.96 17.85
CA ARG A 81 -0.92 11.11 18.40
C ARG A 81 -1.33 9.64 18.31
N ILE A 82 -0.51 8.83 17.66
CA ILE A 82 -0.65 7.38 17.60
C ILE A 82 0.20 6.77 18.71
N GLU A 83 -0.46 6.10 19.66
CA GLU A 83 0.15 5.37 20.75
C GLU A 83 0.47 3.94 20.31
N GLY A 84 1.76 3.59 20.27
CA GLY A 84 2.19 2.21 20.05
C GLY A 84 3.63 2.06 19.56
N GLN A 85 4.34 1.11 20.19
CA GLN A 85 5.64 0.48 19.88
C GLN A 85 6.83 1.41 19.52
N GLY A 86 7.17 2.31 20.44
CA GLY A 86 8.43 3.07 20.42
C GLY A 86 8.54 3.99 21.64
N PRO A 87 9.73 4.56 21.93
CA PRO A 87 9.91 5.53 23.01
C PRO A 87 9.20 6.86 22.72
N GLU A 88 8.98 7.19 21.44
CA GLU A 88 8.29 8.41 20.99
C GLU A 88 7.03 8.03 20.19
N PRO A 89 5.87 8.64 20.49
CA PRO A 89 4.64 8.39 19.74
C PRO A 89 4.68 9.06 18.36
N ALA A 90 4.14 8.40 17.35
CA ALA A 90 4.03 8.97 16.01
C ALA A 90 2.93 10.05 15.97
N LEU A 91 3.20 11.16 15.28
CA LEU A 91 2.23 12.25 15.08
C LEU A 91 1.72 12.23 13.64
N VAL A 92 0.41 12.36 13.48
CA VAL A 92 -0.28 12.59 12.21
C VAL A 92 -0.80 14.02 12.21
N HIS A 93 -0.26 14.83 11.31
CA HIS A 93 -0.64 16.22 11.12
C HIS A 93 -1.79 16.35 10.10
N ALA A 94 -2.32 17.57 9.96
CA ALA A 94 -3.23 17.93 8.88
C ALA A 94 -2.69 17.49 7.49
N GLY A 95 -3.57 16.91 6.68
CA GLY A 95 -3.26 16.27 5.40
C GLY A 95 -2.92 14.77 5.51
N GLY A 96 -2.62 14.27 6.71
CA GLY A 96 -2.37 12.86 6.98
C GLY A 96 -3.64 12.05 7.23
N THR A 97 -3.52 10.72 7.14
CA THR A 97 -4.63 9.79 7.38
C THR A 97 -4.37 8.87 8.57
N VAL A 98 -5.40 8.61 9.36
CA VAL A 98 -5.43 7.59 10.42
C VAL A 98 -6.32 6.44 9.97
N GLY A 99 -5.82 5.20 10.06
CA GLY A 99 -6.60 3.98 9.82
C GLY A 99 -6.80 3.58 8.35
N LEU A 100 -6.45 4.41 7.36
CA LEU A 100 -6.70 4.09 5.94
C LEU A 100 -6.04 2.78 5.48
N ILE A 101 -4.77 2.54 5.81
CA ILE A 101 -4.08 1.30 5.44
C ILE A 101 -4.72 0.08 6.12
N SER A 102 -5.13 0.19 7.39
CA SER A 102 -5.85 -0.88 8.09
C SER A 102 -7.22 -1.14 7.48
N LEU A 103 -7.95 -0.09 7.12
CA LEU A 103 -9.25 -0.15 6.46
C LEU A 103 -9.17 -0.91 5.12
N LEU A 104 -8.20 -0.54 4.28
CA LEU A 104 -7.90 -1.20 3.00
C LEU A 104 -7.47 -2.65 3.20
N ALA A 105 -6.65 -2.94 4.22
CA ALA A 105 -6.23 -4.29 4.54
C ALA A 105 -7.35 -5.17 5.13
N GLY A 106 -8.53 -4.60 5.43
CA GLY A 106 -9.60 -5.30 6.16
C GLY A 106 -9.17 -5.71 7.58
N GLN A 107 -8.27 -4.95 8.20
CA GLN A 107 -7.73 -5.18 9.54
C GLN A 107 -8.17 -4.06 10.49
N GLU A 108 -8.29 -4.38 11.78
CA GLU A 108 -8.48 -3.34 12.79
C GLU A 108 -7.15 -2.60 13.01
N LEU A 109 -7.24 -1.29 13.26
CA LEU A 109 -6.08 -0.52 13.71
C LEU A 109 -5.87 -0.78 15.21
N ASP A 110 -4.85 -1.56 15.55
CA ASP A 110 -4.56 -1.95 16.93
C ASP A 110 -3.97 -0.82 17.80
N GLN A 111 -3.54 0.28 17.18
CA GLN A 111 -2.92 1.41 17.86
C GLN A 111 -3.97 2.42 18.35
N ARG A 112 -3.81 2.90 19.59
CA ARG A 112 -4.68 3.91 20.17
C ARG A 112 -4.32 5.29 19.60
N CYS A 113 -5.28 5.98 19.00
CA CYS A 113 -5.08 7.29 18.37
C CYS A 113 -5.82 8.36 19.16
N VAL A 114 -5.09 9.37 19.63
CA VAL A 114 -5.58 10.42 20.54
C VAL A 114 -5.35 11.79 19.90
N ALA A 115 -6.33 12.67 19.97
CA ALA A 115 -6.19 14.05 19.54
C ALA A 115 -5.17 14.77 20.45
N GLU A 116 -4.05 15.23 19.92
CA GLU A 116 -3.04 15.98 20.67
C GLU A 116 -3.49 17.46 20.82
N SER A 117 -4.09 18.00 19.77
CA SER A 117 -4.78 19.30 19.74
C SER A 117 -6.27 19.11 19.41
N ASP A 118 -7.04 20.19 19.31
CA ASP A 118 -8.39 20.08 18.75
C ASP A 118 -8.29 19.68 17.28
N VAL A 119 -8.96 18.58 16.91
CA VAL A 119 -8.86 17.95 15.59
C VAL A 119 -10.18 18.05 14.85
N ALA A 120 -10.11 18.49 13.59
CA ALA A 120 -11.19 18.31 12.63
C ALA A 120 -10.78 17.22 11.64
N ALA A 121 -11.68 16.32 11.28
CA ALA A 121 -11.40 15.22 10.36
C ALA A 121 -12.59 14.87 9.46
N LEU A 122 -12.27 14.30 8.29
CA LEU A 122 -13.24 13.64 7.43
C LEU A 122 -13.16 12.13 7.69
N GLN A 123 -14.27 11.57 8.15
CA GLN A 123 -14.44 10.15 8.44
C GLN A 123 -15.00 9.44 7.20
N LEU A 124 -14.42 8.28 6.89
CA LEU A 124 -14.84 7.41 5.80
C LEU A 124 -15.02 5.98 6.31
N GLU A 125 -16.12 5.35 5.89
CA GLU A 125 -16.45 3.95 6.20
C GLU A 125 -15.87 3.01 5.14
N ARG A 126 -15.59 1.75 5.54
CA ARG A 126 -14.97 0.76 4.65
C ARG A 126 -15.79 0.50 3.38
N ASP A 127 -17.07 0.21 3.54
CA ASP A 127 -17.93 -0.19 2.42
C ASP A 127 -18.07 0.98 1.44
N ILE A 128 -18.28 2.19 1.97
CA ILE A 128 -18.32 3.43 1.20
C ILE A 128 -17.01 3.70 0.45
N LEU A 129 -15.85 3.43 1.06
CA LEU A 129 -14.56 3.54 0.37
C LEU A 129 -14.52 2.59 -0.82
N TRP A 130 -14.89 1.32 -0.65
CA TRP A 130 -14.86 0.34 -1.74
C TRP A 130 -15.86 0.66 -2.84
N ASP A 131 -17.08 1.09 -2.50
CA ASP A 131 -18.07 1.56 -3.47
C ASP A 131 -17.50 2.68 -4.35
N ILE A 132 -16.80 3.64 -3.74
CA ILE A 132 -16.18 4.76 -4.47
C ILE A 132 -15.03 4.28 -5.37
N LEU A 133 -14.22 3.33 -4.91
CA LEU A 133 -13.12 2.78 -5.71
C LEU A 133 -13.64 1.96 -6.89
N GLU A 134 -14.75 1.25 -6.72
CA GLU A 134 -15.44 0.47 -7.75
C GLU A 134 -16.09 1.40 -8.79
N ASP A 135 -16.85 2.39 -8.33
CA ASP A 135 -17.52 3.36 -9.20
C ASP A 135 -16.53 4.23 -9.99
N ARG A 136 -15.35 4.50 -9.40
CA ARG A 136 -14.34 5.41 -9.97
C ARG A 136 -12.96 4.76 -9.94
N PHE A 137 -12.70 3.92 -10.94
CA PHE A 137 -11.42 3.21 -11.10
C PHE A 137 -10.19 4.14 -11.15
N THR A 138 -10.35 5.39 -11.60
CA THR A 138 -9.32 6.44 -11.54
C THR A 138 -8.84 6.72 -10.10
N ILE A 139 -9.75 6.71 -9.13
CA ILE A 139 -9.45 6.83 -7.70
C ILE A 139 -8.74 5.56 -7.22
N PHE A 140 -9.24 4.38 -7.60
CA PHE A 140 -8.59 3.10 -7.29
C PHE A 140 -7.11 3.09 -7.72
N VAL A 141 -6.82 3.44 -8.97
CA VAL A 141 -5.45 3.44 -9.50
C VAL A 141 -4.54 4.40 -8.73
N ARG A 142 -5.06 5.55 -8.28
CA ARG A 142 -4.30 6.51 -7.46
C ARG A 142 -4.04 5.97 -6.07
N THR A 143 -5.06 5.47 -5.37
CA THR A 143 -4.91 4.85 -4.05
C THR A 143 -3.93 3.67 -4.10
N MET A 144 -4.09 2.79 -5.09
CA MET A 144 -3.20 1.65 -5.31
C MET A 144 -1.75 2.10 -5.52
N ARG A 145 -1.53 3.14 -6.34
CA ARG A 145 -0.19 3.71 -6.57
C ARG A 145 0.43 4.22 -5.26
N GLU A 146 -0.32 4.95 -4.45
CA GLU A 146 0.19 5.48 -3.18
C GLU A 146 0.55 4.38 -2.19
N VAL A 147 -0.31 3.36 -2.04
CA VAL A 147 -0.02 2.20 -1.19
C VAL A 147 1.20 1.42 -1.72
N ALA A 148 1.34 1.29 -3.04
CA ALA A 148 2.50 0.66 -3.66
C ALA A 148 3.79 1.47 -3.42
N SER A 149 3.75 2.79 -3.56
CA SER A 149 4.88 3.69 -3.28
C SER A 149 5.28 3.63 -1.81
N GLU A 150 4.31 3.60 -0.90
CA GLU A 150 4.59 3.45 0.53
C GLU A 150 5.25 2.09 0.83
N LEU A 151 4.69 1.00 0.32
CA LEU A 151 5.27 -0.33 0.49
C LEU A 151 6.68 -0.42 -0.11
N LEU A 152 6.92 0.26 -1.23
CA LEU A 152 8.21 0.32 -1.90
C LEU A 152 9.29 0.93 -1.00
N VAL A 153 8.99 2.02 -0.29
CA VAL A 153 9.91 2.64 0.67
C VAL A 153 10.32 1.64 1.75
N TYR A 154 9.35 1.00 2.40
CA TYR A 154 9.67 -0.01 3.41
C TYR A 154 10.47 -1.18 2.84
N ARG A 155 10.11 -1.63 1.63
CA ARG A 155 10.82 -2.70 0.93
C ARG A 155 12.29 -2.33 0.74
N GLN A 156 12.60 -1.12 0.29
CA GLN A 156 13.98 -0.66 0.14
C GLN A 156 14.79 -0.68 1.46
N MET A 157 14.13 -0.59 2.61
CA MET A 157 14.78 -0.62 3.92
C MET A 157 15.01 -2.05 4.42
N ILE A 158 14.03 -2.96 4.26
CA ILE A 158 14.00 -4.25 4.98
C ILE A 158 14.42 -5.48 4.15
N THR A 159 14.84 -5.31 2.89
CA THR A 159 14.98 -6.46 1.97
C THR A 159 16.38 -7.11 1.99
N ASP A 160 17.38 -6.52 2.67
CA ASP A 160 18.74 -7.08 2.66
C ASP A 160 18.80 -8.49 3.26
N GLY A 161 19.45 -9.41 2.54
CA GLY A 161 19.57 -10.83 2.90
C GLY A 161 18.26 -11.62 2.82
N THR A 162 17.17 -11.05 2.31
CA THR A 162 15.86 -11.72 2.26
C THR A 162 15.62 -12.50 0.96
N VAL A 163 14.63 -13.40 1.01
CA VAL A 163 14.08 -14.08 -0.17
C VAL A 163 12.59 -13.74 -0.30
N LEU A 164 12.24 -13.01 -1.34
CA LEU A 164 10.85 -12.71 -1.69
C LEU A 164 10.26 -13.90 -2.47
N SER A 165 9.31 -14.58 -1.85
CA SER A 165 8.63 -15.76 -2.38
C SER A 165 7.13 -15.67 -2.12
N GLY A 166 6.35 -16.38 -2.94
CA GLY A 166 4.95 -16.65 -2.64
C GLY A 166 4.77 -17.97 -1.91
N VAL A 167 3.56 -18.24 -1.43
CA VAL A 167 3.18 -19.54 -0.88
C VAL A 167 2.72 -20.44 -2.01
N VAL A 168 3.64 -21.21 -2.63
CA VAL A 168 3.31 -22.03 -3.81
C VAL A 168 4.10 -23.36 -3.78
N ASP A 169 3.42 -24.47 -4.06
CA ASP A 169 4.03 -25.65 -4.68
C ASP A 169 3.97 -25.44 -6.20
N PRO A 170 5.07 -25.07 -6.89
CA PRO A 170 5.00 -24.77 -8.31
C PRO A 170 4.53 -26.01 -9.08
N PRO A 171 3.53 -25.88 -9.98
CA PRO A 171 3.17 -26.98 -10.85
C PRO A 171 4.37 -27.36 -11.72
N PRO A 172 4.47 -28.62 -12.18
CA PRO A 172 5.52 -29.03 -13.10
C PRO A 172 5.51 -28.13 -14.33
N VAL A 173 6.67 -27.54 -14.65
CA VAL A 173 6.81 -26.67 -15.83
C VAL A 173 7.32 -27.52 -17.01
N PRO A 174 6.57 -27.64 -18.11
CA PRO A 174 7.03 -28.35 -19.31
C PRO A 174 8.34 -27.75 -19.85
N ALA A 175 9.31 -28.60 -20.19
CA ALA A 175 10.61 -28.16 -20.68
C ALA A 175 10.59 -27.84 -22.18
N ASP A 176 9.77 -28.55 -22.95
CA ASP A 176 9.78 -28.67 -24.41
C ASP A 176 8.60 -28.01 -25.12
N ARG A 177 7.56 -27.60 -24.38
CA ARG A 177 6.39 -26.90 -24.91
C ARG A 177 5.98 -25.69 -24.07
N PRO A 178 5.20 -24.75 -24.62
CA PRO A 178 4.57 -23.69 -23.85
C PRO A 178 3.64 -24.25 -22.76
N ILE A 179 3.47 -23.47 -21.69
CA ILE A 179 2.53 -23.74 -20.62
C ILE A 179 1.12 -23.51 -21.15
N GLU A 180 0.30 -24.55 -21.15
CA GLU A 180 -1.06 -24.50 -21.67
C GLU A 180 -1.99 -23.76 -20.71
N LEU A 181 -3.15 -23.29 -21.22
CA LEU A 181 -4.08 -22.47 -20.44
C LEU A 181 -4.41 -23.07 -19.06
N VAL A 182 -4.75 -24.36 -18.99
CA VAL A 182 -5.11 -25.02 -17.72
C VAL A 182 -3.94 -24.98 -16.72
N GLU A 183 -2.73 -25.22 -17.18
CA GLU A 183 -1.51 -25.16 -16.35
C GLU A 183 -1.22 -23.74 -15.88
N ARG A 184 -1.44 -22.73 -16.75
CA ARG A 184 -1.36 -21.31 -16.38
C ARG A 184 -2.35 -20.97 -15.28
N LEU A 185 -3.62 -21.40 -15.40
CA LEU A 185 -4.66 -21.14 -14.41
C LEU A 185 -4.31 -21.73 -13.04
N ILE A 186 -3.79 -22.97 -13.01
CA ILE A 186 -3.35 -23.64 -11.78
C ILE A 186 -2.20 -22.86 -11.14
N ALA A 187 -1.19 -22.47 -11.93
CA ALA A 187 -0.06 -21.70 -11.43
C ALA A 187 -0.48 -20.34 -10.87
N MET A 188 -1.37 -19.64 -11.57
CA MET A 188 -1.85 -18.31 -11.18
C MET A 188 -2.68 -18.35 -9.89
N ARG A 189 -3.60 -19.31 -9.75
CA ARG A 189 -4.40 -19.51 -8.53
C ARG A 189 -3.56 -19.75 -7.27
N GLY A 190 -2.34 -20.28 -7.42
CA GLY A 190 -1.41 -20.46 -6.31
C GLY A 190 -0.83 -19.15 -5.77
N THR A 191 -0.88 -18.07 -6.54
CA THR A 191 -0.30 -16.78 -6.12
C THR A 191 -1.32 -15.92 -5.37
N GLY A 192 -0.88 -15.24 -4.31
CA GLY A 192 -1.77 -14.67 -3.28
C GLY A 192 -2.88 -13.75 -3.80
N VAL A 193 -2.58 -12.90 -4.78
CA VAL A 193 -3.56 -11.95 -5.36
C VAL A 193 -4.69 -12.63 -6.14
N PHE A 194 -4.49 -13.84 -6.69
CA PHE A 194 -5.54 -14.55 -7.44
C PHE A 194 -6.24 -15.61 -6.61
N LYS A 195 -6.00 -15.67 -5.30
CA LYS A 195 -6.62 -16.66 -4.43
C LYS A 195 -8.15 -16.47 -4.34
N ARG A 196 -8.61 -15.22 -4.41
CA ARG A 196 -10.02 -14.85 -4.30
C ARG A 196 -10.63 -14.29 -5.59
N ALA A 197 -9.80 -14.00 -6.60
CA ALA A 197 -10.26 -13.54 -7.90
C ALA A 197 -11.15 -14.59 -8.60
N SER A 198 -12.15 -14.10 -9.33
CA SER A 198 -13.04 -14.93 -10.13
C SER A 198 -12.25 -15.76 -11.16
N LEU A 199 -12.79 -16.94 -11.53
CA LEU A 199 -12.14 -17.77 -12.55
C LEU A 199 -12.08 -17.04 -13.91
N GLU A 200 -13.08 -16.22 -14.20
CA GLU A 200 -13.17 -15.42 -15.42
C GLU A 200 -12.03 -14.39 -15.47
N ALA A 201 -11.82 -13.63 -14.39
CA ALA A 201 -10.73 -12.68 -14.25
C ALA A 201 -9.35 -13.34 -14.43
N ILE A 202 -9.14 -14.52 -13.83
CA ILE A 202 -7.88 -15.27 -13.97
C ILE A 202 -7.71 -15.78 -15.41
N ILE A 203 -8.77 -16.26 -16.07
CA ILE A 203 -8.72 -16.69 -17.47
C ILE A 203 -8.35 -15.51 -18.36
N GLU A 204 -9.01 -14.37 -18.19
CA GLU A 204 -8.77 -13.19 -18.99
C GLU A 204 -7.35 -12.66 -18.80
N PHE A 205 -6.92 -12.49 -17.55
CA PHE A 205 -5.54 -12.12 -17.25
C PHE A 205 -4.52 -13.11 -17.81
N SER A 206 -4.78 -14.41 -17.68
CA SER A 206 -3.84 -15.43 -18.17
C SER A 206 -3.58 -15.37 -19.67
N ARG A 207 -4.53 -14.80 -20.45
CA ARG A 207 -4.41 -14.61 -21.90
C ARG A 207 -3.57 -13.38 -22.25
N THR A 208 -3.50 -12.37 -21.38
CA THR A 208 -2.67 -11.16 -21.60
C THR A 208 -1.19 -11.38 -21.25
N LEU A 209 -0.91 -12.39 -20.42
CA LEU A 209 0.43 -12.76 -19.97
C LEU A 209 1.31 -13.34 -21.09
N GLU A 210 2.56 -12.87 -21.20
CA GLU A 210 3.54 -13.45 -22.12
C GLU A 210 4.42 -14.49 -21.39
N GLU A 211 4.48 -15.73 -21.89
CA GLU A 211 5.46 -16.70 -21.36
C GLU A 211 6.88 -16.32 -21.81
N ARG A 212 7.79 -16.19 -20.84
CA ARG A 212 9.22 -15.94 -21.08
C ARG A 212 10.05 -17.06 -20.48
N ARG A 213 10.99 -17.58 -21.27
CA ARG A 213 12.06 -18.49 -20.85
C ARG A 213 13.37 -17.73 -20.90
N ILE A 214 13.99 -17.51 -19.75
CA ILE A 214 15.13 -16.59 -19.60
C ILE A 214 16.33 -17.39 -19.08
N PRO A 215 17.43 -17.48 -19.84
CA PRO A 215 18.62 -18.21 -19.38
C PRO A 215 19.27 -17.58 -18.14
N ALA A 216 19.89 -18.41 -17.31
CA ALA A 216 20.74 -17.96 -16.21
C ALA A 216 21.81 -16.96 -16.69
N GLY A 217 22.12 -15.98 -15.85
CA GLY A 217 23.04 -14.88 -16.14
C GLY A 217 22.42 -13.70 -16.90
N THR A 218 21.20 -13.84 -17.43
CA THR A 218 20.51 -12.73 -18.11
C THR A 218 20.17 -11.61 -17.13
N VAL A 219 20.52 -10.37 -17.46
CA VAL A 219 20.08 -9.19 -16.71
C VAL A 219 18.69 -8.80 -17.21
N LEU A 220 17.70 -8.80 -16.31
CA LEU A 220 16.31 -8.47 -16.65
C LEU A 220 16.14 -6.95 -16.76
N TRP A 221 16.78 -6.19 -15.86
CA TRP A 221 16.84 -4.73 -15.85
C TRP A 221 17.95 -4.24 -14.91
N ARG A 222 18.29 -2.96 -15.04
CA ARG A 222 19.20 -2.23 -14.15
C ARG A 222 18.47 -1.17 -13.33
N PRO A 223 19.07 -0.68 -12.23
CA PRO A 223 18.52 0.46 -11.50
C PRO A 223 18.32 1.65 -12.43
N TRP A 224 17.28 2.42 -12.13
CA TRP A 224 16.85 3.65 -12.81
C TRP A 224 16.28 3.47 -14.22
N GLU A 225 16.30 2.25 -14.77
CA GLU A 225 15.56 1.95 -16.00
C GLU A 225 14.04 2.10 -15.76
N PRO A 226 13.25 2.45 -16.80
CA PRO A 226 11.80 2.50 -16.69
C PRO A 226 11.20 1.17 -16.20
N SER A 227 10.21 1.27 -15.31
CA SER A 227 9.39 0.14 -14.90
C SER A 227 8.15 0.02 -15.81
N GLY A 228 7.12 -0.71 -15.37
CA GLY A 228 5.86 -0.86 -16.11
C GLY A 228 5.49 -2.31 -16.44
N PHE A 229 6.27 -3.28 -15.94
CA PHE A 229 5.97 -4.70 -16.07
C PHE A 229 6.53 -5.49 -14.89
N ALA A 230 5.91 -6.64 -14.62
CA ALA A 230 6.39 -7.60 -13.64
C ALA A 230 6.58 -8.98 -14.27
N HIS A 231 7.46 -9.78 -13.68
CA HIS A 231 7.60 -11.20 -14.01
C HIS A 231 7.05 -12.05 -12.86
N PHE A 232 5.94 -12.74 -13.10
CA PHE A 232 5.46 -13.79 -12.22
C PHE A 232 6.37 -15.01 -12.39
N ILE A 233 7.19 -15.30 -11.38
CA ILE A 233 8.16 -16.40 -11.44
C ILE A 233 7.42 -17.73 -11.24
N ILE A 234 7.43 -18.58 -12.26
CA ILE A 234 6.87 -19.94 -12.22
C ILE A 234 7.97 -20.96 -11.90
N ARG A 235 9.18 -20.71 -12.41
CA ARG A 235 10.38 -21.49 -12.12
C ARG A 235 11.60 -20.58 -12.07
N GLY A 236 12.54 -20.93 -11.21
CA GLY A 236 13.85 -20.31 -11.13
C GLY A 236 13.95 -19.26 -10.02
N ARG A 237 15.11 -18.61 -9.95
CA ARG A 237 15.46 -17.61 -8.93
C ARG A 237 16.12 -16.41 -9.58
N VAL A 238 15.75 -15.23 -9.11
CA VAL A 238 16.33 -13.94 -9.51
C VAL A 238 17.18 -13.44 -8.36
N HIS A 239 18.41 -13.08 -8.66
CA HIS A 239 19.31 -12.38 -7.76
C HIS A 239 19.17 -10.87 -7.99
N CYS A 240 18.88 -10.13 -6.93
CA CYS A 240 18.57 -8.72 -6.94
C CYS A 240 19.61 -7.94 -6.15
N ARG A 241 20.24 -6.95 -6.77
CA ARG A 241 21.29 -6.13 -6.14
C ARG A 241 20.92 -4.65 -6.17
N LEU A 242 20.93 -4.02 -5.00
CA LEU A 242 20.70 -2.58 -4.84
C LEU A 242 21.99 -1.79 -5.19
N PRO A 243 21.87 -0.49 -5.55
CA PRO A 243 23.03 0.36 -5.83
C PRO A 243 24.03 0.49 -4.67
N ASP A 244 23.57 0.36 -3.43
CA ASP A 244 24.39 0.42 -2.22
C ASP A 244 25.07 -0.92 -1.85
N GLY A 245 24.89 -1.95 -2.68
CA GLY A 245 25.50 -3.26 -2.51
C GLY A 245 24.64 -4.28 -1.74
N ARG A 246 23.53 -3.85 -1.11
CA ARG A 246 22.58 -4.78 -0.46
C ARG A 246 21.97 -5.74 -1.48
N VAL A 247 21.61 -6.94 -1.02
CA VAL A 247 21.25 -8.04 -1.90
C VAL A 247 20.01 -8.76 -1.40
N PHE A 248 19.16 -9.18 -2.32
CA PHE A 248 18.04 -10.07 -2.03
C PHE A 248 17.78 -11.02 -3.19
N HIS A 249 16.93 -12.01 -2.96
CA HIS A 249 16.49 -12.91 -4.03
C HIS A 249 14.98 -12.85 -4.18
N SER A 250 14.51 -13.07 -5.40
CA SER A 250 13.11 -13.33 -5.70
C SER A 250 12.95 -14.71 -6.35
N THR A 251 11.90 -15.43 -5.98
CA THR A 251 11.65 -16.79 -6.46
C THR A 251 10.16 -17.01 -6.67
N VAL A 252 9.81 -18.24 -7.04
CA VAL A 252 8.46 -18.73 -7.30
C VAL A 252 7.39 -18.10 -6.39
N GLY A 253 6.30 -17.67 -7.02
CA GLY A 253 5.13 -17.14 -6.34
C GLY A 253 5.20 -15.66 -5.99
N TYR A 254 6.33 -14.99 -6.22
CA TYR A 254 6.45 -13.54 -6.12
C TYR A 254 6.60 -12.91 -7.51
N PRO A 255 5.77 -11.90 -7.86
CA PRO A 255 5.94 -11.14 -9.10
C PRO A 255 7.06 -10.10 -8.94
N VAL A 256 8.25 -10.45 -9.41
CA VAL A 256 9.41 -9.55 -9.33
C VAL A 256 9.18 -8.33 -10.23
N GLY A 257 9.41 -7.14 -9.65
CA GLY A 257 9.25 -5.86 -10.33
C GLY A 257 7.84 -5.28 -10.30
N ASN A 258 6.91 -5.87 -9.55
CA ASN A 258 5.53 -5.38 -9.46
C ASN A 258 5.41 -4.03 -8.74
N LEU A 259 6.06 -3.85 -7.58
CA LEU A 259 5.83 -2.70 -6.71
C LEU A 259 6.21 -1.39 -7.41
N GLU A 260 7.42 -1.29 -7.97
CA GLU A 260 7.83 -0.07 -8.66
C GLU A 260 7.03 0.18 -9.94
N SER A 261 6.58 -0.88 -10.63
CA SER A 261 5.76 -0.74 -11.83
C SER A 261 4.36 -0.19 -11.50
N GLN A 262 3.76 -0.63 -10.39
CA GLN A 262 2.47 -0.12 -9.93
C GLN A 262 2.58 1.28 -9.31
N ALA A 263 3.67 1.55 -8.59
CA ALA A 263 4.03 2.87 -8.08
C ALA A 263 4.35 3.89 -9.19
N ARG A 264 4.63 3.42 -10.41
CA ARG A 264 5.21 4.19 -11.53
C ARG A 264 6.56 4.83 -11.19
N GLU A 265 7.33 4.15 -10.36
CA GLU A 265 8.70 4.49 -10.00
C GLU A 265 9.69 3.71 -10.87
N PRO A 266 10.89 4.23 -11.16
CA PRO A 266 11.89 3.48 -11.90
C PRO A 266 12.37 2.25 -11.12
N ARG A 267 13.05 1.33 -11.82
CA ARG A 267 13.69 0.17 -11.18
C ARG A 267 14.66 0.64 -10.08
N TRP A 268 14.63 0.02 -8.91
CA TRP A 268 15.46 0.43 -7.76
C TRP A 268 16.58 -0.58 -7.44
N TYR A 269 16.70 -1.64 -8.25
CA TYR A 269 17.70 -2.71 -8.13
C TYR A 269 18.03 -3.28 -9.51
N GLN A 270 19.19 -3.90 -9.64
CA GLN A 270 19.49 -4.78 -10.77
C GLN A 270 18.88 -6.15 -10.51
N ALA A 271 18.12 -6.68 -11.46
CA ALA A 271 17.61 -8.05 -11.43
C ALA A 271 18.39 -8.91 -12.41
N THR A 272 18.89 -10.06 -11.97
CA THR A 272 19.62 -11.01 -12.81
C THR A 272 19.08 -12.41 -12.58
N ALA A 273 18.80 -13.14 -13.66
CA ALA A 273 18.44 -14.54 -13.60
C ALA A 273 19.60 -15.33 -12.97
N GLU A 274 19.42 -15.81 -11.74
CA GLU A 274 20.43 -16.63 -11.05
C GLU A 274 20.40 -18.06 -11.59
N THR A 275 19.20 -18.54 -11.90
CA THR A 275 18.94 -19.81 -12.59
C THR A 275 18.07 -19.57 -13.82
N ASP A 276 17.92 -20.57 -14.69
CA ASP A 276 16.99 -20.48 -15.81
C ASP A 276 15.57 -20.21 -15.31
N LEU A 277 14.98 -19.11 -15.76
CA LEU A 277 13.65 -18.68 -15.37
C LEU A 277 12.60 -19.17 -16.37
N VAL A 278 11.43 -19.50 -15.83
CA VAL A 278 10.18 -19.49 -16.60
C VAL A 278 9.24 -18.55 -15.88
N THR A 279 8.76 -17.55 -16.61
CA THR A 279 7.94 -16.47 -16.03
C THR A 279 6.78 -16.13 -16.92
N PHE A 280 5.70 -15.62 -16.33
CA PHE A 280 4.72 -14.83 -17.07
C PHE A 280 5.03 -13.35 -16.91
N ARG A 281 5.32 -12.68 -18.02
CA ARG A 281 5.49 -11.23 -18.06
C ARG A 281 4.11 -10.58 -18.17
N SER A 282 3.84 -9.65 -17.27
CA SER A 282 2.63 -8.83 -17.26
C SER A 282 3.02 -7.37 -17.40
N GLU A 283 2.45 -6.69 -18.39
CA GLU A 283 2.50 -5.23 -18.47
C GLU A 283 1.53 -4.64 -17.43
N SER A 284 1.90 -3.52 -16.81
CA SER A 284 1.10 -2.89 -15.75
C SER A 284 -0.23 -2.38 -16.28
N ASN A 285 -0.28 -1.83 -17.49
CA ASN A 285 -1.52 -1.35 -18.09
C ASN A 285 -2.48 -2.53 -18.35
N ALA A 286 -2.01 -3.62 -18.93
CA ALA A 286 -2.83 -4.81 -19.14
C ALA A 286 -3.36 -5.41 -17.82
N PHE A 287 -2.60 -5.31 -16.72
CA PHE A 287 -3.09 -5.74 -15.40
C PHE A 287 -4.14 -4.78 -14.83
N LEU A 288 -3.97 -3.47 -15.02
CA LEU A 288 -4.96 -2.47 -14.64
C LEU A 288 -6.26 -2.65 -15.41
N ASP A 289 -6.20 -2.88 -16.73
CA ASP A 289 -7.37 -3.10 -17.57
C ASP A 289 -8.20 -4.29 -17.06
N ILE A 290 -7.55 -5.41 -16.70
CA ILE A 290 -8.25 -6.55 -16.09
C ILE A 290 -8.90 -6.20 -14.75
N MET A 291 -8.23 -5.41 -13.90
CA MET A 291 -8.80 -5.01 -12.61
C MET A 291 -9.96 -4.04 -12.78
N GLU A 292 -9.99 -3.24 -13.85
CA GLU A 292 -11.11 -2.37 -14.20
C GLU A 292 -12.34 -3.20 -14.57
N ASP A 293 -12.13 -4.27 -15.35
CA ASP A 293 -13.21 -5.19 -15.75
C ASP A 293 -13.63 -6.16 -14.63
N HIS A 294 -12.71 -6.52 -13.73
CA HIS A 294 -12.92 -7.48 -12.63
C HIS A 294 -12.51 -6.87 -11.28
N PHE A 295 -13.39 -6.06 -10.70
CA PHE A 295 -13.09 -5.29 -9.49
C PHE A 295 -12.82 -6.16 -8.24
N ASP A 296 -13.33 -7.40 -8.19
CA ASP A 296 -12.98 -8.36 -7.13
C ASP A 296 -11.47 -8.68 -7.09
N MET A 297 -10.81 -8.69 -8.26
CA MET A 297 -9.35 -8.80 -8.35
C MET A 297 -8.66 -7.53 -7.86
N ALA A 298 -9.23 -6.36 -8.17
CA ALA A 298 -8.74 -5.06 -7.74
C ALA A 298 -8.75 -4.94 -6.20
N GLU A 299 -9.87 -5.32 -5.58
CA GLU A 299 -10.04 -5.34 -4.12
C GLU A 299 -8.99 -6.23 -3.44
N GLU A 300 -8.83 -7.48 -3.90
CA GLU A 300 -7.88 -8.43 -3.31
C GLU A 300 -6.43 -7.94 -3.48
N PHE A 301 -6.10 -7.34 -4.62
CA PHE A 301 -4.76 -6.79 -4.86
C PHE A 301 -4.44 -5.64 -3.92
N LEU A 302 -5.34 -4.65 -3.82
CA LEU A 302 -5.14 -3.50 -2.95
C LEU A 302 -5.13 -3.90 -1.47
N THR A 303 -6.01 -4.82 -1.07
CA THR A 303 -6.03 -5.43 0.28
C THR A 303 -4.68 -6.10 0.59
N THR A 304 -4.11 -6.82 -0.37
CA THR A 304 -2.82 -7.49 -0.23
C THR A 304 -1.67 -6.48 -0.10
N LEU A 305 -1.67 -5.41 -0.90
CA LEU A 305 -0.68 -4.34 -0.80
C LEU A 305 -0.73 -3.67 0.58
N ALA A 306 -1.92 -3.26 1.04
CA ALA A 306 -2.12 -2.63 2.33
C ALA A 306 -1.71 -3.55 3.50
N SER A 307 -2.07 -4.83 3.43
CA SER A 307 -1.62 -5.84 4.41
C SER A 307 -0.10 -5.96 4.48
N ASN A 308 0.58 -5.86 3.32
CA ASN A 308 2.03 -5.91 3.26
C ASN A 308 2.70 -4.64 3.81
N VAL A 309 2.06 -3.46 3.69
CA VAL A 309 2.53 -2.23 4.36
C VAL A 309 2.54 -2.43 5.87
N ILE A 310 1.45 -2.94 6.44
CA ILE A 310 1.34 -3.20 7.89
C ILE A 310 2.44 -4.16 8.34
N ARG A 311 2.64 -5.28 7.63
CA ARG A 311 3.71 -6.25 7.94
C ARG A 311 5.10 -5.63 7.84
N ALA A 312 5.33 -4.77 6.87
CA ALA A 312 6.61 -4.12 6.64
C ALA A 312 6.94 -3.10 7.76
N ARG A 313 5.94 -2.32 8.21
CA ARG A 313 6.06 -1.43 9.37
C ARG A 313 6.48 -2.20 10.63
N VAL A 314 5.77 -3.30 10.94
CA VAL A 314 6.10 -4.16 12.09
C VAL A 314 7.50 -4.77 11.99
N ALA A 315 7.94 -5.14 10.77
CA ALA A 315 9.28 -5.64 10.57
C ALA A 315 10.34 -4.56 10.83
N LEU A 316 10.11 -3.33 10.38
CA LEU A 316 11.02 -2.20 10.57
C LEU A 316 11.18 -1.85 12.06
N ASP A 317 10.08 -1.79 12.81
CA ASP A 317 10.11 -1.49 14.26
C ASP A 317 10.94 -2.56 15.01
N ARG A 318 10.83 -3.83 14.61
CA ARG A 318 11.64 -4.92 15.17
C ARG A 318 13.11 -4.82 14.80
N HIS A 319 13.44 -4.31 13.62
CA HIS A 319 14.81 -4.08 13.18
C HIS A 319 15.47 -2.94 13.97
N GLY A 320 14.79 -1.80 14.12
CA GLY A 320 15.28 -0.67 14.92
C GLY A 320 15.57 -1.04 16.38
N ASN A 321 14.64 -1.77 17.01
CA ASN A 321 14.80 -2.23 18.40
C ASN A 321 15.97 -3.22 18.59
N ARG A 322 16.39 -3.95 17.55
CA ARG A 322 17.53 -4.89 17.63
C ARG A 322 18.88 -4.19 17.50
N GLU A 323 18.97 -3.14 16.68
CA GLU A 323 20.19 -2.35 16.52
C GLU A 323 20.48 -1.53 17.79
N GLU A 324 19.45 -0.94 18.43
CA GLU A 324 19.61 -0.22 19.69
C GLU A 324 19.98 -1.12 20.88
N ALA A 325 19.52 -2.38 20.91
CA ALA A 325 19.85 -3.33 21.97
C ALA A 325 21.27 -3.93 21.84
N SER A 326 21.94 -3.75 20.71
CA SER A 326 23.29 -4.25 20.43
C SER A 326 24.37 -3.16 20.46
N ALA A 327 23.98 -1.90 20.74
CA ALA A 327 24.85 -0.74 20.91
C ALA A 327 25.06 -0.41 22.40
#